data_AF-A0A8I2Z9L9-F1
#
_entry.id   AF-A0A8I2Z9L9-F1
#
_cell.length_a   1.000
_cell.length_b   1.000
_cell.length_c   1.000
_cell.angle_alpha   90.00
_cell.angle_beta   90.00
_cell.angle_gamma   90.00
#
_symmetry.space_group_name_H-M   'P 1'
#
loop_
_entity.id
_entity.type
_entity.pdbx_description
1 polymer ?
#
loop_
_entity_poly.entity_id
_entity_poly.type
_entity_poly.pdbx_seq_one_letter_code
_entity_poly.pdbx_strand_id
1 'polypeptide(L)'
;MPDWLAALLRTKGEIKTEGGFCGYRNIQMLISYIIATGFEGQEHFQGRLPTIFEIQDFIENAWDRGINVQGRVETGGIRGTRKYIGTAEAQALSALPKPSQTRKLASRRLAF
;
A
#
# COMPACT_ATOMS: atom_id res chain seq x y z
N MET A 1 -10.70 29.49 19.02
CA MET A 1 -11.01 29.86 17.62
C MET A 1 -12.53 29.93 17.49
N PRO A 2 -13.12 30.96 16.89
CA PRO A 2 -14.58 31.06 16.75
C PRO A 2 -15.15 29.99 15.79
N ASP A 3 -16.35 29.49 16.06
CA ASP A 3 -16.97 28.39 15.28
C ASP A 3 -17.17 28.73 13.80
N TRP A 4 -17.44 30.00 13.49
CA TRP A 4 -17.59 30.48 12.11
C TRP A 4 -16.25 30.42 11.33
N LEU A 5 -15.12 30.60 12.00
CA LEU A 5 -13.80 30.52 11.40
C LEU A 5 -13.43 29.06 11.09
N ALA A 6 -13.83 28.13 11.96
CA ALA A 6 -13.68 26.69 11.72
C ALA A 6 -14.56 26.20 10.54
N ALA A 7 -15.77 26.72 10.40
CA ALA A 7 -16.67 26.39 9.29
C ALA A 7 -16.18 26.94 7.95
N LEU A 8 -15.70 28.18 7.92
CA LEU A 8 -15.17 28.85 6.72
C LEU A 8 -13.93 28.14 6.15
N LEU A 9 -13.04 27.68 7.02
CA LEU A 9 -11.85 26.96 6.59
C LEU A 9 -12.18 25.49 6.19
N ARG A 10 -13.29 24.90 6.65
CA ARG A 10 -13.78 23.62 6.12
C ARG A 10 -14.33 23.75 4.69
N THR A 11 -15.04 24.83 4.38
CA THR A 11 -15.61 25.07 3.04
C THR A 11 -14.59 25.51 2.01
N LYS A 12 -13.50 26.17 2.42
CA LYS A 12 -12.35 26.50 1.55
C LYS A 12 -11.29 25.39 1.42
N GLY A 13 -11.46 24.26 2.10
CA GLY A 13 -10.53 23.13 2.05
C GLY A 13 -9.27 23.26 2.93
N GLU A 14 -9.18 24.28 3.79
CA GLU A 14 -7.99 24.59 4.59
C GLU A 14 -8.03 24.05 6.05
N ILE A 15 -9.12 23.39 6.50
CA ILE A 15 -9.14 22.62 7.75
C ILE A 15 -9.26 21.10 7.53
N LYS A 16 -8.12 20.42 7.68
CA LYS A 16 -7.88 19.10 8.30
C LYS A 16 -8.78 17.92 7.87
N THR A 17 -8.79 17.58 6.58
CA THR A 17 -9.20 16.24 6.11
C THR A 17 -8.04 15.46 5.49
N GLU A 18 -6.78 15.86 5.68
CA GLU A 18 -5.58 15.16 5.18
C GLU A 18 -5.04 14.07 6.12
N GLY A 19 -5.70 13.80 7.25
CA GLY A 19 -5.32 12.70 8.14
C GLY A 19 -5.64 11.32 7.53
N GLY A 20 -4.75 10.34 7.70
CA GLY A 20 -4.98 8.92 7.37
C GLY A 20 -3.94 8.31 6.44
N PHE A 21 -3.23 9.11 5.63
CA PHE A 21 -2.36 8.56 4.58
C PHE A 21 -0.85 8.55 4.89
N CYS A 22 -0.40 9.12 6.01
CA CYS A 22 1.03 9.22 6.34
C CYS A 22 1.73 7.85 6.35
N GLY A 23 1.12 6.82 6.96
CA GLY A 23 1.67 5.47 6.96
C GLY A 23 1.87 4.89 5.56
N TYR A 24 0.91 5.14 4.65
CA TYR A 24 1.01 4.72 3.26
C TYR A 24 2.10 5.48 2.48
N ARG A 25 2.27 6.78 2.73
CA ARG A 25 3.37 7.57 2.13
C ARG A 25 4.73 7.09 2.63
N ASN A 26 4.84 6.68 3.90
CA ASN A 26 6.07 6.07 4.42
C ASN A 26 6.37 4.73 3.72
N ILE A 27 5.35 3.91 3.44
CA ILE A 27 5.52 2.68 2.65
C ILE A 27 5.99 3.01 1.22
N GLN A 28 5.42 4.04 0.57
CA GLN A 28 5.88 4.47 -0.75
C GLN A 28 7.35 4.93 -0.75
N MET A 29 7.78 5.64 0.30
CA MET A 29 9.18 6.01 0.51
C MET A 29 10.09 4.79 0.65
N LEU A 30 9.66 3.75 1.38
CA LEU A 30 10.43 2.51 1.48
C LEU A 30 10.51 1.79 0.12
N ILE A 31 9.40 1.72 -0.61
CA ILE A 31 9.33 1.05 -1.90
C ILE A 31 10.19 1.77 -2.96
N SER A 32 10.29 3.11 -2.91
CA SER A 32 11.17 3.84 -3.84
C SER A 32 12.63 3.42 -3.67
N TYR A 33 13.08 3.22 -2.42
CA TYR A 33 14.41 2.69 -2.14
C TYR A 33 14.58 1.27 -2.67
N ILE A 34 13.63 0.37 -2.42
CA ILE A 34 13.68 -1.02 -2.90
C ILE A 34 13.81 -1.07 -4.43
N ILE A 35 13.01 -0.28 -5.14
CA ILE A 35 13.07 -0.18 -6.61
C ILE A 35 14.42 0.40 -7.07
N ALA A 36 14.85 1.53 -6.51
CA ALA A 36 16.03 2.25 -6.97
C ALA A 36 17.33 1.47 -6.76
N THR A 37 17.38 0.63 -5.73
CA THR A 37 18.56 -0.18 -5.39
C THR A 37 18.52 -1.60 -5.96
N GLY A 38 17.38 -1.99 -6.53
CA GLY A 38 17.16 -3.37 -6.92
C GLY A 38 17.16 -4.37 -5.76
N PHE A 39 16.73 -3.93 -4.57
CA PHE A 39 16.67 -4.75 -3.38
C PHE A 39 15.66 -5.91 -3.53
N GLU A 40 15.78 -6.93 -2.68
CA GLU A 40 14.84 -8.06 -2.67
C GLU A 40 13.39 -7.59 -2.52
N GLY A 41 12.50 -8.12 -3.37
CA GLY A 41 11.09 -7.74 -3.41
C GLY A 41 10.75 -6.66 -4.43
N GLN A 42 11.73 -6.05 -5.11
CA GLN A 42 11.50 -5.07 -6.19
C GLN A 42 10.57 -5.60 -7.31
N GLU A 43 10.56 -6.92 -7.54
CA GLU A 43 9.78 -7.61 -8.55
C GLU A 43 8.26 -7.46 -8.35
N HIS A 44 7.81 -7.16 -7.13
CA HIS A 44 6.42 -6.87 -6.82
C HIS A 44 5.96 -5.54 -7.42
N PHE A 45 6.88 -4.59 -7.60
CA PHE A 45 6.54 -3.21 -7.94
C PHE A 45 6.77 -2.89 -9.41
N GLN A 46 7.38 -3.79 -10.18
CA GLN A 46 7.58 -3.64 -11.63
C GLN A 46 8.23 -2.28 -12.01
N GLY A 47 9.12 -1.77 -11.15
CA GLY A 47 9.79 -0.48 -11.34
C GLY A 47 8.94 0.77 -11.10
N ARG A 48 7.72 0.65 -10.56
CA ARG A 48 6.83 1.79 -10.26
C ARG A 48 6.42 1.85 -8.80
N LEU A 49 6.18 3.06 -8.30
CA LEU A 49 5.57 3.23 -6.98
C LEU A 49 4.09 2.81 -7.01
N PRO A 50 3.63 1.97 -6.06
CA PRO A 50 2.24 1.61 -5.99
C PRO A 50 1.39 2.76 -5.46
N THR A 51 0.15 2.83 -5.91
CA THR A 51 -0.89 3.72 -5.39
C THR A 51 -1.31 3.31 -3.97
N ILE A 52 -2.04 4.19 -3.28
CA ILE A 52 -2.58 3.88 -1.94
C ILE A 52 -3.50 2.64 -1.97
N PHE A 53 -4.33 2.51 -3.01
CA PHE A 53 -5.23 1.36 -3.15
C PHE A 53 -4.46 0.06 -3.38
N GLU A 54 -3.40 0.09 -4.18
CA GLU A 54 -2.53 -1.09 -4.37
C GLU A 54 -1.81 -1.47 -3.08
N ILE A 55 -1.38 -0.50 -2.28
CA ILE A 55 -0.81 -0.77 -0.95
C ILE A 55 -1.84 -1.43 -0.03
N GLN A 56 -3.09 -0.95 -0.03
CA GLN A 56 -4.18 -1.58 0.73
C GLN A 56 -4.38 -3.02 0.27
N ASP A 57 -4.38 -3.29 -1.03
CA ASP A 57 -4.50 -4.65 -1.57
C ASP A 57 -3.33 -5.54 -1.21
N PHE A 58 -2.10 -5.03 -1.19
CA PHE A 58 -0.93 -5.79 -0.75
C PHE A 58 -1.02 -6.18 0.72
N ILE A 59 -1.41 -5.25 1.60
CA ILE A 59 -1.59 -5.50 3.03
C ILE A 59 -2.70 -6.54 3.24
N GLU A 60 -3.83 -6.36 2.58
CA GLU A 60 -4.96 -7.28 2.68
C GLU A 60 -4.63 -8.68 2.12
N ASN A 61 -3.86 -8.76 1.03
CA ASN A 61 -3.38 -10.04 0.50
C ASN A 61 -2.41 -10.73 1.48
N ALA A 62 -1.56 -9.97 2.17
CA ALA A 62 -0.70 -10.52 3.22
C ALA A 62 -1.54 -11.10 4.37
N TRP A 63 -2.59 -10.39 4.80
CA TRP A 63 -3.56 -10.89 5.77
C TRP A 63 -4.26 -12.16 5.29
N ASP A 64 -4.69 -12.23 4.04
CA ASP A 64 -5.32 -13.43 3.45
C ASP A 64 -4.39 -14.65 3.45
N ARG A 65 -3.07 -14.43 3.56
CA ARG A 65 -2.03 -15.47 3.59
C ARG A 65 -1.54 -15.81 5.00
N GLY A 66 -2.21 -15.31 6.03
CA GLY A 66 -1.88 -15.60 7.43
C GLY A 66 -0.80 -14.69 8.03
N ILE A 67 -0.34 -13.66 7.31
CA ILE A 67 0.67 -12.72 7.81
C ILE A 67 -0.05 -11.58 8.51
N ASN A 68 0.26 -11.29 9.78
CA ASN A 68 -0.33 -10.18 10.54
C ASN A 68 -1.87 -10.09 10.47
N VAL A 69 -2.56 -11.24 10.52
CA VAL A 69 -4.03 -11.34 10.37
C VAL A 69 -4.81 -10.48 11.37
N GLN A 70 -4.22 -10.19 12.52
CA GLN A 70 -4.82 -9.38 13.57
C GLN A 70 -5.15 -7.96 13.09
N GLY A 71 -4.35 -7.39 12.17
CA GLY A 71 -4.62 -6.07 11.59
C GLY A 71 -5.97 -6.02 10.85
N ARG A 72 -6.38 -7.12 10.20
CA ARG A 72 -7.71 -7.22 9.58
C ARG A 72 -8.82 -7.18 10.62
N VAL A 73 -8.64 -7.86 11.77
CA VAL A 73 -9.61 -7.92 12.87
C VAL A 73 -9.77 -6.55 13.53
N GLU A 74 -8.67 -5.88 13.82
CA GLU A 74 -8.66 -4.57 14.50
C GLU A 74 -9.24 -3.45 13.64
N THR A 75 -9.00 -3.50 12.34
CA THR A 75 -9.43 -2.45 11.42
C THR A 75 -10.78 -2.75 10.78
N GLY A 76 -11.22 -4.00 10.72
CA GLY A 76 -12.34 -4.43 9.88
C GLY A 76 -12.03 -4.31 8.37
N GLY A 77 -10.75 -4.38 7.99
CA GLY A 77 -10.28 -4.17 6.62
C GLY A 77 -10.03 -2.70 6.27
N ILE A 78 -9.10 -2.47 5.35
CA ILE A 78 -8.60 -1.13 4.99
C ILE A 78 -8.89 -0.71 3.55
N ARG A 79 -9.34 -1.62 2.67
CA ARG A 79 -9.65 -1.31 1.26
C ARG A 79 -10.63 -0.16 1.12
N GLY A 80 -10.28 0.83 0.31
CA GLY A 80 -11.12 1.99 0.03
C GLY A 80 -11.31 2.94 1.23
N THR A 81 -10.61 2.70 2.34
CA THR A 81 -10.74 3.49 3.56
C THR A 81 -9.59 4.48 3.73
N ARG A 82 -9.72 5.34 4.74
CA ARG A 82 -8.67 6.24 5.23
C ARG A 82 -8.12 5.81 6.59
N LYS A 83 -8.29 4.52 6.95
CA LYS A 83 -7.84 3.99 8.23
C LYS A 83 -6.33 4.10 8.33
N TYR A 84 -5.87 4.52 9.50
CA TYR A 84 -4.45 4.58 9.81
C TYR A 84 -3.84 3.19 9.73
N ILE A 85 -2.60 3.16 9.27
CA ILE A 85 -1.74 1.98 9.26
C ILE A 85 -0.41 2.35 9.92
N GLY A 86 0.32 1.34 10.40
CA GLY A 86 1.60 1.51 11.05
C GLY A 86 2.64 0.49 10.58
N THR A 87 3.62 0.23 11.45
CA THR A 87 4.74 -0.67 11.18
C THR A 87 4.28 -2.10 10.90
N ALA A 88 3.20 -2.56 11.52
CA ALA A 88 2.68 -3.91 11.35
C ALA A 88 2.18 -4.15 9.90
N GLU A 89 1.51 -3.15 9.30
CA GLU A 89 1.07 -3.23 7.91
C GLU A 89 2.24 -3.12 6.92
N ALA A 90 3.24 -2.29 7.23
CA ALA A 90 4.46 -2.21 6.43
C ALA A 90 5.22 -3.55 6.44
N GLN A 91 5.30 -4.22 7.60
CA GLN A 91 5.90 -5.55 7.72
C GLN A 91 5.11 -6.60 6.93
N ALA A 92 3.78 -6.56 6.99
CA ALA A 92 2.93 -7.48 6.24
C ALA A 92 3.17 -7.38 4.73
N LEU A 93 3.33 -6.16 4.20
CA LEU A 93 3.65 -5.92 2.79
C LEU A 93 5.01 -6.50 2.40
N SER A 94 6.04 -6.31 3.23
CA SER A 94 7.40 -6.82 2.96
C SER A 94 7.53 -8.34 3.03
N ALA A 95 6.59 -9.02 3.68
CA ALA A 95 6.57 -10.47 3.79
C ALA A 95 5.80 -11.17 2.64
N LEU A 96 5.33 -10.41 1.64
CA LEU A 96 4.70 -10.99 0.47
C LEU A 96 5.73 -11.83 -0.32
N PRO A 97 5.41 -13.09 -0.64
CA PRO A 97 6.31 -13.92 -1.44
C PRO A 97 6.29 -13.50 -2.90
N LYS A 98 7.46 -13.64 -3.53
CA LYS A 98 7.77 -13.23 -4.90
C LYS A 98 6.68 -13.62 -5.89
N PRO A 99 6.31 -12.73 -6.85
CA PRO A 99 5.35 -13.08 -7.88
C PRO A 99 5.84 -14.30 -8.67
N SER A 100 5.00 -15.33 -8.80
CA SER A 100 5.33 -16.51 -9.59
C SER A 100 5.56 -16.11 -11.06
N GLN A 101 6.74 -16.41 -11.64
CA GLN A 101 7.10 -16.05 -13.03
C GLN A 101 6.35 -16.84 -14.12
N THR A 102 5.12 -17.29 -13.88
CA THR A 102 4.41 -18.29 -14.69
C THR A 102 3.97 -17.83 -16.10
N ARG A 103 4.37 -16.65 -16.58
CA ARG A 103 3.89 -16.08 -17.86
C ARG A 103 4.89 -15.99 -19.01
N LYS A 104 6.16 -16.41 -18.88
CA LYS A 104 7.14 -16.28 -19.99
C LYS A 104 7.38 -17.54 -20.85
N LEU A 105 6.69 -18.66 -20.62
CA LEU A 105 6.97 -19.91 -21.37
C LEU A 105 6.01 -20.20 -22.54
N ALA A 106 4.99 -19.38 -22.80
CA ALA A 106 3.98 -19.69 -23.82
C ALA A 106 4.27 -19.14 -25.24
N SER A 107 5.25 -18.25 -25.41
CA SER A 107 5.48 -17.55 -26.70
C SER A 107 6.70 -18.04 -27.51
N ARG A 108 7.37 -19.13 -27.10
CA ARG A 108 8.54 -19.68 -27.85
C ARG A 108 8.25 -20.96 -28.65
N ARG A 109 6.98 -21.35 -28.85
CA ARG A 109 6.63 -22.62 -29.52
C ARG A 109 5.95 -22.49 -30.90
N LEU A 110 6.01 -21.34 -31.56
CA LEU A 110 5.48 -21.16 -32.93
C LEU A 110 6.52 -20.56 -33.90
N ALA A 111 7.79 -20.88 -33.71
CA ALA A 111 8.85 -20.53 -34.66
C ALA A 111 9.70 -21.78 -34.96
N PHE A 112 9.10 -22.77 -35.62
CA PHE A 112 9.75 -23.78 -36.44
C PHE A 112 8.78 -24.17 -37.55
#